data_AF-A0A7C1EN40-F1
#
_entry.id   AF-A0A7C1EN40-F1
#
_cell.length_a   1.000
_cell.length_b   1.000
_cell.length_c   1.000
_cell.angle_alpha   90.00
_cell.angle_beta   90.00
_cell.angle_gamma   90.00
#
_symmetry.space_group_name_H-M   'P 1'
#
loop_
_entity.id
_entity.type
_entity.pdbx_description
1 polymer ?
#
loop_
_entity_poly.entity_id
_entity_poly.type
_entity_poly.pdbx_seq_one_letter_code
_entity_poly.pdbx_strand_id
1 'polypeptide(L)'
;MVTFAQNVVSMGSASVSMEQIQAELAEGHKIEAIKLYRQMTGQGLKEAKDAVERMEAGEVAGGDEVNWSEIRNLIAADQELEAIKRYREMTGADLKEAKDVVDALAAGKAAPRPAKRAPQPVFQKPRQTATRPNRVGWLGCLLPLLFSGGILGVIFWGWPLSTSGSFNQALEAAQNDARVTQAFGGRVERGLGFVTGEISCGGGCSANYTIPIQGPRGVGEIWVRSDSTNAGLFDEGIWRLDARVTAPDGEVIALGPTSSTSNPNVTVISTLSAPEIDATAGAKARATREAEATVTAQAAQRTATAEAEVGVQRTATAQAQATAQVLLNAQANWQTQLISDTFNSNANGWPTQRFDDGSLVLIPTVEDGLYRWDIRPASGGHYWNILPGAVPAATDFVASVDVRLASGGEGGVYVYGLAFRAEGQDYGFFGLTNTGNFRVLGVYGSAIYQFYDFKSKAINQTPGAVNRLTVRALGDNFAFEINGQTVFVWHQPDLNDGRIGLGADIGREGADAVIEFDNFEVTGP
;
A
#
# COMPACT_ATOMS: atom_id res chain seq x y z
N MET A 1 44.70 -18.44 64.62
CA MET A 1 45.15 -17.68 63.43
C MET A 1 44.11 -17.93 62.34
N VAL A 2 43.20 -16.98 62.12
CA VAL A 2 43.08 -16.12 60.90
C VAL A 2 42.67 -16.97 59.68
N THR A 3 41.38 -17.16 59.37
CA THR A 3 40.44 -16.31 58.60
C THR A 3 40.98 -15.83 57.26
N PHE A 4 40.38 -16.25 56.14
CA PHE A 4 39.94 -15.36 55.04
C PHE A 4 39.10 -16.15 54.02
N ALA A 5 37.85 -15.73 53.87
CA ALA A 5 37.02 -16.00 52.72
C ALA A 5 37.44 -15.06 51.57
N GLN A 6 37.45 -15.54 50.33
CA GLN A 6 37.43 -14.68 49.16
C GLN A 6 36.44 -15.20 48.12
N ASN A 7 35.33 -14.46 48.02
CA ASN A 7 34.49 -14.36 46.84
C ASN A 7 35.35 -13.90 45.65
N VAL A 8 35.21 -14.56 44.50
CA VAL A 8 35.59 -13.98 43.21
C VAL A 8 34.31 -13.81 42.40
N VAL A 9 33.90 -12.55 42.28
CA VAL A 9 32.78 -12.09 41.47
C VAL A 9 33.19 -12.13 39.99
N SER A 10 32.29 -12.68 39.19
CA SER A 10 32.28 -12.65 37.73
C SER A 10 32.32 -11.21 37.20
N MET A 11 33.28 -10.88 36.34
CA MET A 11 33.27 -9.67 35.53
C MET A 11 33.23 -10.07 34.05
N GLY A 12 32.06 -9.92 33.44
CA GLY A 12 31.86 -9.96 32.00
C GLY A 12 32.34 -8.68 31.34
N SER A 13 32.84 -8.79 30.10
CA SER A 13 33.24 -7.68 29.23
C SER A 13 32.02 -6.83 28.86
N ALA A 14 31.98 -5.59 29.38
CA ALA A 14 30.86 -4.67 29.24
C ALA A 14 30.82 -3.98 27.85
N SER A 15 29.76 -4.24 27.09
CA SER A 15 29.25 -3.29 26.10
C SER A 15 28.60 -2.13 26.84
N VAL A 16 29.03 -0.90 26.56
CA VAL A 16 28.51 0.33 27.21
C VAL A 16 26.99 0.39 27.03
N SER A 17 26.22 0.33 28.13
CA SER A 17 24.75 0.44 28.10
C SER A 17 24.29 1.82 28.58
N MET A 18 23.10 2.26 28.15
CA MET A 18 22.49 3.52 28.62
C MET A 18 22.32 3.58 30.15
N GLU A 19 22.15 2.44 30.81
CA GLU A 19 22.10 2.34 32.27
C GLU A 19 23.42 2.70 32.94
N GLN A 20 24.56 2.36 32.33
CA GLN A 20 25.88 2.74 32.87
C GLN A 20 26.12 4.26 32.79
N ILE A 21 25.63 4.92 31.75
CA ILE A 21 25.72 6.37 31.60
C ILE A 21 24.89 7.08 32.68
N GLN A 22 23.70 6.56 32.99
CA GLN A 22 22.85 7.09 34.07
C GLN A 22 23.44 6.83 35.47
N ALA A 23 24.08 5.69 35.68
CA ALA A 23 24.76 5.39 36.95
C ALA A 23 25.92 6.37 37.22
N GLU A 24 26.77 6.62 36.22
CA GLU A 24 27.87 7.58 36.33
C GLU A 24 27.37 9.02 36.55
N LEU A 25 26.23 9.38 35.95
CA LEU A 25 25.57 10.67 36.20
C LEU A 25 25.03 10.79 37.62
N ALA A 26 24.42 9.72 38.15
CA ALA A 26 23.91 9.69 39.52
C ALA A 26 25.03 9.81 40.56
N GLU A 27 26.24 9.34 40.22
CA GLU A 27 27.45 9.47 41.04
C GLU A 27 28.18 10.81 40.85
N GLY A 28 27.72 11.67 39.92
CA GLY A 28 28.30 12.99 39.64
C GLY A 28 29.53 12.97 38.73
N HIS A 29 29.87 11.83 38.13
CA HIS A 29 30.99 11.64 37.21
C HIS A 29 30.65 12.08 35.77
N LYS A 30 30.32 13.36 35.61
CA LYS A 30 29.79 13.93 34.36
C LYS A 30 30.72 13.78 33.14
N ILE A 31 32.04 13.86 33.33
CA ILE A 31 33.01 13.74 32.22
C ILE A 31 33.05 12.30 31.67
N GLU A 32 32.99 11.32 32.56
CA GLU A 32 32.98 9.90 32.23
C GLU A 32 31.67 9.50 31.55
N ALA A 33 30.53 10.03 32.01
CA ALA A 33 29.25 9.90 31.31
C ALA A 33 29.29 10.45 29.87
N ILE A 34 29.92 11.61 29.64
CA ILE A 34 30.10 12.18 28.28
C ILE A 34 30.97 11.28 27.42
N LYS A 35 32.07 10.73 27.96
CA LYS A 35 32.93 9.80 27.20
C LYS A 35 32.18 8.54 26.80
N LEU A 36 31.44 7.93 27.74
CA LEU A 36 30.65 6.73 27.49
C LEU A 36 29.55 7.00 26.45
N TYR A 37 28.85 8.14 26.56
CA TYR A 37 27.82 8.53 25.59
C TYR A 37 28.39 8.72 24.18
N ARG A 38 29.59 9.31 24.04
CA ARG A 38 30.27 9.44 22.74
C ARG A 38 30.71 8.11 22.17
N GLN A 39 31.23 7.22 23.02
CA GLN A 39 31.69 5.90 22.58
C GLN A 39 30.52 5.04 22.09
N MET A 40 29.33 5.20 22.69
CA MET A 40 28.12 4.49 22.29
C MET A 40 27.48 5.06 21.01
N THR A 41 27.44 6.40 20.84
CA THR A 41 26.68 7.06 19.78
C THR A 41 27.51 7.59 18.60
N GLY A 42 28.83 7.68 18.76
CA GLY A 42 29.74 8.28 17.78
C GLY A 42 29.65 9.81 17.68
N GLN A 43 28.86 10.48 18.53
CA GLN A 43 28.61 11.92 18.43
C GLN A 43 29.82 12.80 18.84
N GLY A 44 29.81 14.04 18.34
CA GLY A 44 30.78 15.08 18.68
C GLY A 44 30.75 15.46 20.16
N LEU A 45 31.84 16.09 20.63
CA LEU A 45 32.01 16.42 22.05
C LEU A 45 30.96 17.40 22.58
N LYS A 46 30.48 18.30 21.72
CA LYS A 46 29.49 19.31 22.08
C LYS A 46 28.12 18.65 22.26
N GLU A 47 27.73 17.81 21.31
CA GLU A 47 26.44 17.12 21.28
C GLU A 47 26.31 16.13 22.44
N ALA A 48 27.38 15.41 22.76
CA ALA A 48 27.39 14.50 23.90
C ALA A 48 27.39 15.23 25.25
N LYS A 49 28.03 16.40 25.34
CA LYS A 49 27.95 17.25 26.54
C LYS A 49 26.52 17.74 26.75
N ASP A 50 25.88 18.25 25.71
CA ASP A 50 24.51 18.75 25.76
C ASP A 50 23.51 17.61 26.07
N ALA A 51 23.75 16.40 25.59
CA ALA A 51 22.93 15.22 25.91
C ALA A 51 23.06 14.81 27.38
N VAL A 52 24.28 14.75 27.92
CA VAL A 52 24.51 14.38 29.33
C VAL A 52 24.02 15.46 30.29
N GLU A 53 24.12 16.73 29.92
CA GLU A 53 23.57 17.86 30.69
C GLU A 53 22.04 17.79 30.81
N ARG A 54 21.35 17.34 29.75
CA ARG A 54 19.90 17.09 29.80
C ARG A 54 19.52 15.91 30.70
N MET A 55 20.34 14.85 30.69
CA MET A 55 20.13 13.69 31.56
C MET A 55 20.35 14.03 33.05
N GLU A 56 21.33 14.87 33.36
CA GLU A 56 21.59 15.35 34.73
C GLU A 56 20.46 16.25 35.26
N ALA A 57 19.77 16.99 34.39
CA ALA A 57 18.67 17.88 34.76
C ALA A 57 17.35 17.15 35.09
N GLY A 58 17.30 15.81 35.00
CA GLY A 58 16.12 15.02 35.37
C GLY A 58 14.97 15.08 34.37
N GLU A 59 15.23 15.48 33.12
CA GLU A 59 14.28 15.32 32.01
C GLU A 59 14.28 13.86 31.54
N VAL A 60 13.28 13.09 31.98
CA VAL A 60 12.98 11.78 31.40
C VAL A 60 12.60 12.02 29.94
N ALA A 61 13.46 11.58 29.02
CA ALA A 61 13.25 11.70 27.58
C ALA A 61 11.96 10.98 27.17
N GLY A 62 10.93 11.77 26.88
CA GLY A 62 9.70 11.34 26.23
C GLY A 62 9.21 12.43 25.28
N GLY A 63 9.29 12.15 23.98
CA GLY A 63 8.54 12.85 22.92
C GLY A 63 9.24 14.04 22.27
N ASP A 64 9.83 13.78 21.09
CA ASP A 64 9.86 14.63 19.89
C ASP A 64 10.18 16.12 20.05
N GLU A 65 11.46 16.46 19.94
CA GLU A 65 11.89 17.82 19.66
C GLU A 65 11.57 18.14 18.19
N VAL A 66 10.61 19.04 17.95
CA VAL A 66 10.17 19.46 16.60
C VAL A 66 11.38 19.93 15.77
N ASN A 67 11.61 19.28 14.63
CA ASN A 67 12.70 19.63 13.73
C ASN A 67 12.38 20.91 12.94
N TRP A 68 12.72 22.07 13.54
CA TRP A 68 12.46 23.38 12.93
C TRP A 68 13.27 23.66 11.66
N SER A 69 14.40 22.97 11.46
CA SER A 69 15.20 23.09 10.22
C SER A 69 14.45 22.49 9.03
N GLU A 70 13.84 21.33 9.20
CA GLU A 70 13.05 20.65 8.16
C GLU A 70 11.84 21.50 7.76
N ILE A 71 11.11 22.04 8.72
CA ILE A 71 9.95 22.91 8.46
C ILE A 71 10.38 24.18 7.72
N ARG A 72 11.52 24.81 8.08
CA ARG A 72 12.02 25.99 7.37
C ARG A 72 12.48 25.69 5.95
N ASN A 73 13.07 24.52 5.71
CA ASN A 73 13.48 24.09 4.38
C ASN A 73 12.26 23.88 3.46
N LEU A 74 11.19 23.27 3.96
CA LEU A 74 9.95 23.07 3.22
C LEU A 74 9.27 24.40 2.88
N ILE A 75 9.28 25.37 3.80
CA ILE A 75 8.77 26.72 3.53
C ILE A 75 9.64 27.43 2.48
N ALA A 76 10.97 27.31 2.54
CA ALA A 76 11.87 27.90 1.55
C ALA A 76 11.74 27.27 0.15
N ALA A 77 11.25 26.03 0.07
CA ALA A 77 10.98 25.30 -1.16
C ALA A 77 9.56 25.53 -1.73
N ASP A 78 8.80 26.49 -1.18
CA ASP A 78 7.40 26.78 -1.56
C ASP A 78 6.42 25.60 -1.32
N GLN A 79 6.77 24.70 -0.38
CA GLN A 79 5.99 23.51 -0.02
C GLN A 79 5.23 23.71 1.31
N GLU A 80 4.41 24.77 1.40
CA GLU A 80 3.70 25.15 2.64
C GLU A 80 2.76 24.06 3.18
N LEU A 81 2.08 23.32 2.29
CA LEU A 81 1.17 22.25 2.69
C LEU A 81 1.90 21.09 3.38
N GLU A 82 3.10 20.74 2.89
CA GLU A 82 3.90 19.66 3.48
C GLU A 82 4.55 20.13 4.80
N ALA A 83 4.93 21.40 4.90
CA ALA A 83 5.41 22.00 6.15
C ALA A 83 4.32 21.96 7.25
N ILE A 84 3.06 22.28 6.90
CA ILE A 84 1.92 22.20 7.83
C ILE A 84 1.68 20.76 8.26
N LYS A 85 1.70 19.81 7.31
CA LYS A 85 1.50 18.39 7.59
C LYS A 85 2.58 17.84 8.52
N ARG A 86 3.86 18.12 8.23
CA ARG A 86 4.99 17.72 9.08
C ARG A 86 4.93 18.32 10.47
N TYR A 87 4.57 19.60 10.60
CA TYR A 87 4.39 20.22 11.91
C TYR A 87 3.27 19.55 12.73
N ARG A 88 2.14 19.19 12.09
CA ARG A 88 1.03 18.48 12.77
C ARG A 88 1.38 17.07 13.18
N GLU A 89 2.13 16.35 12.35
CA GLU A 89 2.58 14.99 12.66
C GLU A 89 3.52 14.99 13.87
N MET A 90 4.41 15.98 14.00
CA MET A 90 5.35 16.09 15.11
C MET A 90 4.74 16.66 16.40
N THR A 91 3.75 17.55 16.31
CA THR A 91 3.21 18.27 17.49
C THR A 91 1.81 17.86 17.90
N GLY A 92 1.09 17.14 17.05
CA GLY A 92 -0.35 16.88 17.22
C GLY A 92 -1.22 18.13 17.05
N ALA A 93 -0.68 19.25 16.54
CA ALA A 93 -1.42 20.49 16.36
C ALA A 93 -2.64 20.32 15.43
N ASP A 94 -3.70 21.09 15.70
CA ASP A 94 -4.82 21.16 14.78
C ASP A 94 -4.43 21.90 13.49
N LEU A 95 -5.24 21.74 12.43
CA LEU A 95 -4.90 22.29 11.11
C LEU A 95 -4.77 23.82 11.13
N LYS A 96 -5.55 24.49 11.98
CA LYS A 96 -5.52 25.94 12.07
C LYS A 96 -4.25 26.40 12.78
N GLU A 97 -3.90 25.77 13.90
CA GLU A 97 -2.68 26.07 14.65
C GLU A 97 -1.42 25.82 13.83
N ALA A 98 -1.37 24.70 13.10
CA ALA A 98 -0.23 24.39 12.24
C ALA A 98 -0.07 25.37 11.08
N LYS A 99 -1.18 25.81 10.48
CA LYS A 99 -1.16 26.85 9.46
C LYS A 99 -0.68 28.19 10.03
N ASP A 100 -1.20 28.59 11.19
CA ASP A 100 -0.82 29.86 11.83
C ASP A 100 0.69 29.88 12.16
N VAL A 101 1.29 28.74 12.53
CA VAL A 101 2.73 28.61 12.79
C VAL A 101 3.58 28.65 11.51
N VAL A 102 3.17 27.93 10.47
CA VAL A 102 3.87 27.92 9.18
C VAL A 102 3.80 29.29 8.50
N ASP A 103 2.64 29.95 8.51
CA ASP A 103 2.46 31.30 7.96
C ASP A 103 3.34 32.33 8.72
N ALA A 104 3.51 32.16 10.04
CA ALA A 104 4.38 33.01 10.85
C ALA A 104 5.88 32.80 10.53
N LEU A 105 6.28 31.55 10.26
CA LEU A 105 7.65 31.20 9.85
C LEU A 105 7.96 31.70 8.43
N ALA A 106 7.00 31.58 7.49
CA ALA A 106 7.09 32.14 6.15
C ALA A 106 7.23 33.67 6.17
N ALA A 107 6.57 34.33 7.12
CA ALA A 107 6.69 35.78 7.35
C ALA A 107 7.98 36.19 8.11
N GLY A 108 8.92 35.27 8.36
CA GLY A 108 10.22 35.54 8.99
C GLY A 108 10.17 35.87 10.48
N LYS A 109 9.08 35.52 11.19
CA LYS A 109 8.96 35.73 12.64
C LYS A 109 9.54 34.54 13.42
N ALA A 110 10.08 34.82 14.61
CA ALA A 110 10.56 33.76 15.51
C ALA A 110 9.42 32.82 15.90
N ALA A 111 9.68 31.50 15.90
CA ALA A 111 8.69 30.47 16.18
C ALA A 111 7.99 30.72 17.54
N PRO A 112 6.65 30.77 17.59
CA PRO A 112 5.95 30.94 18.86
C PRO A 112 6.16 29.72 19.76
N ARG A 113 6.40 29.95 21.06
CA ARG A 113 6.45 28.86 22.06
C ARG A 113 5.11 28.12 22.05
N PRO A 114 5.09 26.77 21.99
CA PRO A 114 3.85 26.02 22.10
C PRO A 114 3.23 26.31 23.47
N ALA A 115 2.01 26.84 23.47
CA ALA A 115 1.27 27.08 24.69
C ALA A 115 0.85 25.72 25.26
N LYS A 116 1.30 25.38 26.49
CA LYS A 116 0.74 24.26 27.25
C LYS A 116 -0.78 24.41 27.29
N ARG A 117 -1.53 23.53 26.63
CA ARG A 117 -2.99 23.49 26.75
C ARG A 117 -3.41 22.42 27.74
N ALA A 118 -3.97 22.89 28.86
CA ALA A 118 -4.79 22.12 29.78
C ALA A 118 -6.00 21.49 29.04
N PRO A 119 -6.57 20.38 29.53
CA PRO A 119 -7.66 19.68 28.85
C PRO A 119 -8.86 20.63 28.66
N GLN A 120 -9.34 20.75 27.42
CA GLN A 120 -10.50 21.57 27.06
C GLN A 120 -11.59 20.77 26.34
N PRO A 121 -12.84 21.24 26.43
CA PRO A 121 -14.01 20.41 26.67
C PRO A 121 -14.71 19.91 25.40
N VAL A 122 -15.42 18.80 25.58
CA VAL A 122 -16.27 18.14 24.59
C VAL A 122 -17.35 19.08 24.06
N PHE A 123 -17.43 19.22 22.74
CA PHE A 123 -18.47 19.99 22.04
C PHE A 123 -19.83 19.29 22.24
N GLN A 124 -20.71 19.86 23.06
CA GLN A 124 -22.09 19.40 23.21
C GLN A 124 -22.94 19.99 22.06
N LYS A 125 -23.66 19.11 21.33
CA LYS A 125 -24.66 19.53 20.33
C LYS A 125 -25.74 20.41 20.96
N PRO A 126 -26.29 21.40 20.25
CA PRO A 126 -27.29 22.30 20.78
C PRO A 126 -28.58 21.56 21.15
N ARG A 127 -29.07 21.95 22.33
CA ARG A 127 -30.20 21.42 23.07
C ARG A 127 -31.50 21.66 22.29
N GLN A 128 -32.05 20.62 21.65
CA GLN A 128 -33.45 20.62 21.26
C GLN A 128 -34.31 20.41 22.50
N THR A 129 -35.24 21.31 22.68
CA THR A 129 -36.21 21.41 23.76
C THR A 129 -37.26 20.31 23.68
N ALA A 130 -37.32 19.42 24.67
CA ALA A 130 -38.56 18.76 25.09
C ALA A 130 -38.37 18.04 26.45
N THR A 131 -39.04 18.58 27.48
CA THR A 131 -39.72 17.90 28.59
C THR A 131 -39.15 16.60 29.22
N ARG A 132 -38.80 16.69 30.51
CA ARG A 132 -38.76 15.57 31.50
C ARG A 132 -40.19 15.02 31.77
N PRO A 133 -40.42 13.91 32.52
CA PRO A 133 -39.54 12.89 33.15
C PRO A 133 -39.95 11.44 32.76
N ASN A 134 -39.34 10.30 33.15
CA ASN A 134 -39.36 9.68 34.48
C ASN A 134 -38.65 8.30 34.49
N ARG A 135 -38.11 7.99 35.66
CA ARG A 135 -37.74 6.70 36.31
C ARG A 135 -38.46 5.43 35.81
N VAL A 136 -37.70 4.34 35.70
CA VAL A 136 -37.88 2.89 36.07
C VAL A 136 -36.79 2.14 35.26
N GLY A 137 -35.93 1.24 35.74
CA GLY A 137 -35.97 0.32 36.86
C GLY A 137 -35.90 -1.12 36.32
N TRP A 138 -34.68 -1.66 36.19
CA TRP A 138 -34.29 -3.08 36.34
C TRP A 138 -34.77 -4.17 35.35
N LEU A 139 -33.85 -5.14 35.16
CA LEU A 139 -33.92 -6.48 34.54
C LEU A 139 -33.84 -6.63 33.01
N GLY A 140 -32.84 -7.39 32.58
CA GLY A 140 -32.83 -8.05 31.27
C GLY A 140 -31.45 -8.51 30.82
N CYS A 141 -31.00 -9.66 31.33
CA CYS A 141 -29.78 -10.35 30.93
C CYS A 141 -29.70 -10.63 29.41
N LEU A 142 -28.47 -10.93 28.98
CA LEU A 142 -28.06 -11.79 27.86
C LEU A 142 -27.50 -11.11 26.59
N LEU A 143 -26.20 -11.39 26.44
CA LEU A 143 -25.41 -11.64 25.23
C LEU A 143 -24.55 -10.49 24.65
N PRO A 144 -23.25 -10.78 24.46
CA PRO A 144 -22.26 -9.89 23.87
C PRO A 144 -22.35 -9.95 22.34
N LEU A 145 -21.94 -8.87 21.67
CA LEU A 145 -21.36 -8.78 20.32
C LEU A 145 -21.72 -7.42 19.72
N LEU A 146 -20.77 -6.86 18.99
CA LEU A 146 -20.79 -5.62 18.20
C LEU A 146 -20.33 -4.37 18.96
N PHE A 147 -19.41 -3.65 18.29
CA PHE A 147 -18.76 -2.39 18.67
C PHE A 147 -17.38 -2.46 19.35
N SER A 148 -16.49 -3.31 18.84
CA SER A 148 -15.08 -2.93 18.63
C SER A 148 -14.85 -2.72 17.13
N GLY A 149 -15.20 -1.53 16.62
CA GLY A 149 -15.13 -1.25 15.17
C GLY A 149 -15.33 0.20 14.80
N GLY A 150 -15.06 1.14 15.71
CA GLY A 150 -15.25 2.56 15.46
C GLY A 150 -13.92 3.30 15.44
N ILE A 151 -13.14 3.13 14.37
CA ILE A 151 -12.20 4.12 13.77
C ILE A 151 -11.29 3.46 12.71
N LEU A 152 -11.06 2.14 12.76
CA LEU A 152 -10.41 1.38 11.66
C LEU A 152 -11.37 0.92 10.54
N GLY A 153 -12.68 1.19 10.68
CA GLY A 153 -13.72 0.76 9.75
C GLY A 153 -14.01 1.70 8.59
N VAL A 154 -13.38 2.88 8.47
CA VAL A 154 -13.77 3.87 7.43
C VAL A 154 -12.86 3.82 6.20
N ILE A 155 -11.65 3.27 6.30
CA ILE A 155 -10.73 3.13 5.16
C ILE A 155 -10.91 1.77 4.44
N PHE A 156 -11.63 0.81 5.04
CA PHE A 156 -11.79 -0.55 4.49
C PHE A 156 -13.18 -0.88 3.92
N TRP A 157 -14.16 0.04 3.93
CA TRP A 157 -15.54 -0.26 3.49
C TRP A 157 -15.91 0.22 2.07
N GLY A 158 -15.08 1.02 1.40
CA GLY A 158 -15.39 1.54 0.06
C GLY A 158 -14.94 0.64 -1.10
N TRP A 159 -13.84 -0.12 -0.92
CA TRP A 159 -13.19 -0.84 -2.01
C TRP A 159 -13.97 -2.07 -2.52
N PRO A 160 -14.62 -2.88 -1.65
CA PRO A 160 -15.46 -4.01 -2.10
C PRO A 160 -16.78 -3.59 -2.77
N LEU A 161 -17.28 -2.37 -2.48
CA LEU A 161 -18.55 -1.87 -3.03
C LEU A 161 -18.44 -1.57 -4.52
N SER A 162 -17.34 -0.93 -4.93
CA SER A 162 -17.07 -0.58 -6.33
C SER A 162 -16.81 -1.78 -7.25
N THR A 163 -16.66 -2.98 -6.69
CA THR A 163 -16.45 -4.23 -7.44
C THR A 163 -17.68 -5.13 -7.46
N SER A 164 -18.81 -4.69 -6.90
CA SER A 164 -20.04 -5.49 -6.83
C SER A 164 -20.90 -5.40 -8.11
N GLY A 165 -21.64 -6.45 -8.44
CA GLY A 165 -22.61 -6.44 -9.56
C GLY A 165 -23.69 -5.35 -9.41
N SER A 166 -24.12 -5.09 -8.16
CA SER A 166 -25.02 -3.97 -7.81
C SER A 166 -24.48 -2.60 -8.26
N PHE A 167 -23.18 -2.37 -8.10
CA PHE A 167 -22.53 -1.10 -8.45
C PHE A 167 -22.52 -0.91 -9.97
N ASN A 168 -22.12 -1.94 -10.70
CA ASN A 168 -22.09 -1.91 -12.16
C ASN A 168 -23.50 -1.72 -12.74
N GLN A 169 -24.50 -2.43 -12.22
CA GLN A 169 -25.89 -2.31 -12.67
C GLN A 169 -26.49 -0.92 -12.38
N ALA A 170 -26.17 -0.32 -11.24
CA ALA A 170 -26.63 1.03 -10.90
C ALA A 170 -26.00 2.11 -11.78
N LEU A 171 -24.69 2.02 -12.03
CA LEU A 171 -23.98 2.96 -12.90
C LEU A 171 -24.44 2.82 -14.36
N GLU A 172 -24.64 1.60 -14.85
CA GLU A 172 -25.16 1.34 -16.19
C GLU A 172 -26.60 1.86 -16.35
N ALA A 173 -27.47 1.67 -15.35
CA ALA A 173 -28.83 2.21 -15.37
C ALA A 173 -28.83 3.75 -15.44
N ALA A 174 -27.94 4.42 -14.72
CA ALA A 174 -27.79 5.87 -14.78
C ALA A 174 -27.25 6.35 -16.14
N GLN A 175 -26.29 5.61 -16.73
CA GLN A 175 -25.72 5.92 -18.05
C GLN A 175 -26.71 5.74 -19.20
N ASN A 176 -27.69 4.86 -19.05
CA ASN A 176 -28.67 4.52 -20.08
C ASN A 176 -30.01 5.26 -19.91
N ASP A 177 -30.23 6.03 -18.83
CA ASP A 177 -31.45 6.84 -18.65
C ASP A 177 -31.30 8.20 -19.36
N ALA A 178 -32.20 8.46 -20.31
CA ALA A 178 -32.21 9.70 -21.09
C ALA A 178 -32.41 10.96 -20.22
N ARG A 179 -33.16 10.86 -19.12
CA ARG A 179 -33.40 11.97 -18.18
C ARG A 179 -32.13 12.33 -17.43
N VAL A 180 -31.36 11.33 -17.01
CA VAL A 180 -30.05 11.52 -16.36
C VAL A 180 -29.06 12.16 -17.33
N THR A 181 -28.98 11.65 -18.56
CA THR A 181 -28.10 12.22 -19.59
C THR A 181 -28.43 13.68 -19.89
N GLN A 182 -29.73 14.02 -19.92
CA GLN A 182 -30.19 15.39 -20.13
C GLN A 182 -29.81 16.32 -18.96
N ALA A 183 -30.01 15.88 -17.72
CA ALA A 183 -29.70 16.65 -16.52
C ALA A 183 -28.19 16.96 -16.38
N PHE A 184 -27.33 16.00 -16.73
CA PHE A 184 -25.87 16.17 -16.64
C PHE A 184 -25.24 16.74 -17.93
N GLY A 185 -26.02 16.94 -18.99
CA GLY A 185 -25.57 17.53 -20.26
C GLY A 185 -24.68 16.62 -21.11
N GLY A 186 -24.76 15.31 -20.90
CA GLY A 186 -23.92 14.30 -21.55
C GLY A 186 -23.95 12.98 -20.79
N ARG A 187 -23.22 11.97 -21.28
CA ARG A 187 -23.09 10.68 -20.58
C ARG A 187 -22.41 10.90 -19.23
N VAL A 188 -22.97 10.29 -18.19
CA VAL A 188 -22.43 10.37 -16.82
C VAL A 188 -21.33 9.34 -16.59
N GLU A 189 -20.26 9.75 -15.91
CA GLU A 189 -19.13 8.92 -15.52
C GLU A 189 -19.03 8.84 -14.00
N ARG A 190 -18.25 7.90 -13.48
CA ARG A 190 -17.94 7.84 -12.05
C ARG A 190 -17.20 9.11 -11.62
N GLY A 191 -17.72 9.79 -10.61
CA GLY A 191 -17.15 11.02 -10.08
C GLY A 191 -15.98 10.77 -9.14
N LEU A 192 -15.15 11.80 -8.93
CA LEU A 192 -14.06 11.81 -7.96
C LEU A 192 -14.63 11.85 -6.53
N GLY A 193 -14.80 10.68 -5.91
CA GLY A 193 -15.28 10.55 -4.53
C GLY A 193 -15.34 9.10 -4.06
N PHE A 194 -15.44 8.91 -2.75
CA PHE A 194 -15.58 7.58 -2.14
C PHE A 194 -17.03 7.10 -2.22
N VAL A 195 -17.22 5.82 -2.52
CA VAL A 195 -18.53 5.18 -2.40
C VAL A 195 -18.82 5.00 -0.91
N THR A 196 -19.92 5.56 -0.42
CA THR A 196 -20.27 5.53 1.00
C THR A 196 -21.50 4.67 1.23
N GLY A 197 -21.38 3.66 2.10
CA GLY A 197 -22.49 2.80 2.51
C GLY A 197 -22.04 1.38 2.82
N GLU A 198 -22.96 0.42 2.72
CA GLU A 198 -22.71 -0.97 3.06
C GLU A 198 -23.35 -1.96 2.09
N ILE A 199 -22.73 -3.13 2.01
CA ILE A 199 -23.28 -4.33 1.36
C ILE A 199 -23.17 -5.48 2.36
N SER A 200 -24.27 -6.19 2.60
CA SER A 200 -24.35 -7.28 3.55
C SER A 200 -24.80 -8.55 2.83
N CYS A 201 -23.98 -9.60 2.88
CA CYS A 201 -24.22 -10.87 2.22
C CYS A 201 -24.29 -12.01 3.24
N GLY A 202 -25.39 -12.75 3.23
CA GLY A 202 -25.62 -13.98 4.01
C GLY A 202 -26.17 -15.08 3.11
N GLY A 203 -27.45 -15.45 3.27
CA GLY A 203 -28.18 -16.33 2.34
C GLY A 203 -28.74 -15.64 1.08
N GLY A 204 -28.28 -14.43 0.82
CA GLY A 204 -28.68 -13.45 -0.18
C GLY A 204 -27.93 -12.15 0.13
N CYS A 205 -27.81 -11.24 -0.83
CA CYS A 205 -27.09 -9.99 -0.62
C CYS A 205 -28.03 -8.78 -0.66
N SER A 206 -27.81 -7.83 0.24
CA SER A 206 -28.50 -6.53 0.25
C SER A 206 -27.48 -5.40 0.27
N ALA A 207 -27.74 -4.32 -0.46
CA ALA A 207 -26.82 -3.20 -0.58
C ALA A 207 -27.56 -1.87 -0.40
N ASN A 208 -26.91 -0.93 0.30
CA ASN A 208 -27.37 0.44 0.52
C ASN A 208 -26.17 1.38 0.57
N TYR A 209 -25.90 2.07 -0.54
CA TYR A 209 -24.73 2.94 -0.65
C TYR A 209 -24.93 4.04 -1.70
N THR A 210 -24.00 5.00 -1.74
CA THR A 210 -24.05 6.16 -2.63
C THR A 210 -22.82 6.20 -3.53
N ILE A 211 -23.04 6.38 -4.83
CA ILE A 211 -22.00 6.47 -5.87
C ILE A 211 -21.89 7.93 -6.34
N PRO A 212 -20.73 8.59 -6.20
CA PRO A 212 -20.52 9.89 -6.83
C PRO A 212 -20.42 9.73 -8.35
N ILE A 213 -21.10 10.61 -9.09
CA ILE A 213 -21.06 10.68 -10.56
C ILE A 213 -20.78 12.09 -11.04
N GLN A 214 -20.22 12.20 -12.24
CA GLN A 214 -19.88 13.47 -12.87
C GLN A 214 -20.34 13.51 -14.32
N GLY A 215 -20.71 14.69 -14.78
CA GLY A 215 -20.96 14.97 -16.19
C GLY A 215 -20.62 16.42 -16.54
N PRO A 216 -20.75 16.81 -17.82
CA PRO A 216 -20.35 18.14 -18.28
C PRO A 216 -21.01 19.32 -17.55
N ARG A 217 -22.21 19.14 -16.97
CA ARG A 217 -22.94 20.17 -16.22
C ARG A 217 -22.65 20.19 -14.72
N GLY A 218 -21.90 19.22 -14.17
CA GLY A 218 -21.56 19.19 -12.75
C GLY A 218 -21.51 17.79 -12.17
N VAL A 219 -21.40 17.74 -10.83
CA VAL A 219 -21.34 16.51 -10.04
C VAL A 219 -22.70 16.20 -9.43
N GLY A 220 -22.97 14.92 -9.23
CA GLY A 220 -24.17 14.43 -8.56
C GLY A 220 -23.92 13.05 -7.97
N GLU A 221 -24.97 12.42 -7.48
CA GLU A 221 -24.84 11.17 -6.72
C GLU A 221 -25.95 10.18 -7.08
N ILE A 222 -25.60 8.90 -7.18
CA ILE A 222 -26.56 7.79 -7.27
C ILE A 222 -26.71 7.18 -5.89
N TRP A 223 -27.90 7.28 -5.31
CA TRP A 223 -28.27 6.50 -4.14
C TRP A 223 -28.78 5.13 -4.60
N VAL A 224 -28.18 4.05 -4.09
CA VAL A 224 -28.44 2.67 -4.53
C VAL A 224 -28.97 1.86 -3.36
N ARG A 225 -30.14 1.25 -3.54
CA ARG A 225 -30.66 0.18 -2.70
C ARG A 225 -30.94 -1.05 -3.57
N SER A 226 -30.34 -2.19 -3.26
CA SER A 226 -30.54 -3.40 -4.05
C SER A 226 -30.59 -4.68 -3.23
N ASP A 227 -31.37 -5.66 -3.68
CA ASP A 227 -31.44 -7.00 -3.11
C ASP A 227 -31.17 -8.10 -4.16
N SER A 228 -30.49 -9.18 -3.76
CA SER A 228 -30.23 -10.35 -4.60
C SER A 228 -30.60 -11.65 -3.88
N THR A 229 -31.25 -12.56 -4.62
CA THR A 229 -31.69 -13.87 -4.14
C THR A 229 -30.69 -14.99 -4.42
N ASN A 230 -29.63 -14.78 -5.24
CA ASN A 230 -28.64 -15.82 -5.61
C ASN A 230 -27.24 -15.29 -6.03
N ALA A 231 -26.93 -13.99 -5.91
CA ALA A 231 -25.60 -13.45 -6.26
C ALA A 231 -24.71 -13.30 -5.00
N GLY A 232 -23.42 -13.62 -5.14
CA GLY A 232 -22.39 -13.35 -4.13
C GLY A 232 -21.80 -11.93 -4.22
N LEU A 233 -20.93 -11.56 -3.27
CA LEU A 233 -20.32 -10.22 -3.16
C LEU A 233 -19.55 -9.77 -4.43
N PHE A 234 -19.06 -10.74 -5.23
CA PHE A 234 -18.27 -10.53 -6.45
C PHE A 234 -18.94 -11.12 -7.70
N ASP A 235 -20.22 -11.48 -7.63
CA ASP A 235 -20.95 -12.08 -8.76
C ASP A 235 -21.82 -11.03 -9.47
N GLU A 236 -21.92 -11.14 -10.79
CA GLU A 236 -22.72 -10.27 -11.67
C GLU A 236 -24.22 -10.62 -11.65
N GLY A 237 -24.64 -11.60 -10.82
CA GLY A 237 -26.01 -12.12 -10.77
C GLY A 237 -27.10 -11.05 -10.65
N ILE A 238 -28.36 -11.40 -10.91
CA ILE A 238 -29.46 -10.44 -11.04
C ILE A 238 -29.75 -9.76 -9.68
N TRP A 239 -29.52 -8.43 -9.60
CA TRP A 239 -29.96 -7.60 -8.48
C TRP A 239 -31.26 -6.89 -8.80
N ARG A 240 -32.16 -6.84 -7.83
CA ARG A 240 -33.34 -5.99 -7.91
C ARG A 240 -32.93 -4.59 -7.46
N LEU A 241 -32.85 -3.67 -8.43
CA LEU A 241 -32.34 -2.31 -8.24
C LEU A 241 -33.46 -1.33 -7.92
N ASP A 242 -33.33 -0.60 -6.80
CA ASP A 242 -34.04 0.64 -6.47
C ASP A 242 -32.99 1.75 -6.31
N ALA A 243 -32.75 2.52 -7.37
CA ALA A 243 -31.73 3.56 -7.38
C ALA A 243 -32.33 4.93 -7.72
N ARG A 244 -31.69 6.00 -7.25
CA ARG A 244 -32.09 7.38 -7.51
C ARG A 244 -30.86 8.23 -7.80
N VAL A 245 -30.94 9.06 -8.83
CA VAL A 245 -29.89 10.03 -9.16
C VAL A 245 -30.29 11.40 -8.64
N THR A 246 -29.40 12.04 -7.90
CA THR A 246 -29.50 13.47 -7.57
C THR A 246 -28.61 14.24 -8.55
N ALA A 247 -29.23 15.05 -9.39
CA ALA A 247 -28.56 15.88 -10.39
C ALA A 247 -27.93 17.15 -9.74
N PRO A 248 -27.02 17.85 -10.43
CA PRO A 248 -26.33 19.03 -9.89
C PRO A 248 -27.27 20.19 -9.52
N ASP A 249 -28.46 20.24 -10.12
CA ASP A 249 -29.52 21.21 -9.83
C ASP A 249 -30.45 20.79 -8.69
N GLY A 250 -30.21 19.61 -8.09
CA GLY A 250 -31.01 19.04 -7.02
C GLY A 250 -32.20 18.21 -7.48
N GLU A 251 -32.41 18.02 -8.79
CA GLU A 251 -33.47 17.14 -9.30
C GLU A 251 -33.17 15.67 -8.94
N VAL A 252 -34.20 14.96 -8.44
CA VAL A 252 -34.08 13.54 -8.07
C VAL A 252 -34.80 12.66 -9.10
N ILE A 253 -34.03 11.85 -9.81
CA ILE A 253 -34.50 10.96 -10.88
C ILE A 253 -34.49 9.51 -10.38
N ALA A 254 -35.65 8.87 -10.30
CA ALA A 254 -35.74 7.46 -9.93
C ALA A 254 -35.36 6.54 -11.12
N LEU A 255 -34.45 5.60 -10.85
CA LEU A 255 -33.98 4.54 -11.74
C LEU A 255 -34.66 3.22 -11.33
N GLY A 256 -35.51 2.68 -12.21
CA GLY A 256 -36.19 1.41 -11.99
C GLY A 256 -36.96 0.96 -13.25
N PRO A 257 -37.42 -0.29 -13.32
CA PRO A 257 -38.32 -0.70 -14.38
C PRO A 257 -39.61 0.11 -14.23
N THR A 258 -39.97 0.88 -15.25
CA THR A 258 -41.27 1.56 -15.29
C THR A 258 -42.39 0.53 -15.36
N SER A 259 -42.86 0.01 -14.21
CA SER A 259 -44.25 -0.39 -14.09
C SER A 259 -45.05 0.90 -13.99
N SER A 260 -45.76 1.20 -15.07
CA SER A 260 -46.91 2.09 -15.10
C SER A 260 -47.58 2.24 -13.74
N THR A 261 -47.55 3.44 -13.17
CA THR A 261 -48.50 3.84 -12.15
C THR A 261 -49.89 3.86 -12.79
N SER A 262 -50.67 2.79 -12.64
CA SER A 262 -52.11 2.85 -12.79
C SER A 262 -52.74 2.76 -11.40
N ASN A 263 -53.06 3.91 -10.83
CA ASN A 263 -54.17 4.01 -9.87
C ASN A 263 -55.45 4.28 -10.69
N PRO A 264 -56.60 3.72 -10.30
CA PRO A 264 -57.69 3.36 -11.20
C PRO A 264 -58.65 4.53 -11.48
N ASN A 265 -59.43 4.36 -12.54
CA ASN A 265 -60.48 5.23 -13.08
C ASN A 265 -60.00 6.36 -13.99
N VAL A 266 -59.74 6.03 -15.25
CA VAL A 266 -60.26 6.83 -16.37
C VAL A 266 -60.60 5.89 -17.54
N THR A 267 -61.89 5.76 -17.85
CA THR A 267 -62.38 5.15 -19.09
C THR A 267 -62.24 6.19 -20.20
N VAL A 268 -61.32 6.01 -21.16
CA VAL A 268 -61.49 6.58 -22.51
C VAL A 268 -60.86 5.63 -23.54
N ILE A 269 -61.71 5.11 -24.42
CA ILE A 269 -61.34 4.41 -25.66
C ILE A 269 -60.92 5.48 -26.67
N SER A 270 -59.75 5.34 -27.29
CA SER A 270 -59.40 6.10 -28.49
C SER A 270 -58.67 5.18 -29.46
N THR A 271 -59.40 4.69 -30.46
CA THR A 271 -58.89 3.91 -31.59
C THR A 271 -58.24 4.86 -32.60
N LEU A 272 -56.92 4.76 -32.79
CA LEU A 272 -56.16 5.47 -33.82
C LEU A 272 -56.58 5.05 -35.24
N SER A 273 -56.52 6.00 -36.19
CA SER A 273 -56.93 5.79 -37.58
C SER A 273 -55.81 5.20 -38.45
N ALA A 274 -56.17 4.54 -39.56
CA ALA A 274 -55.24 3.85 -40.47
C ALA A 274 -54.01 4.67 -40.97
N PRO A 275 -54.11 5.99 -41.30
CA PRO A 275 -52.92 6.77 -41.67
C PRO A 275 -51.96 7.06 -40.50
N GLU A 276 -52.45 7.07 -39.26
CA GLU A 276 -51.62 7.27 -38.06
C GLU A 276 -50.82 6.01 -37.72
N ILE A 277 -51.36 4.83 -38.04
CA ILE A 277 -50.67 3.53 -37.90
C ILE A 277 -49.51 3.41 -38.89
N ASP A 278 -49.70 3.86 -40.15
CA ASP A 278 -48.66 3.80 -41.20
C ASP A 278 -47.50 4.79 -40.94
N ALA A 279 -47.82 6.01 -40.49
CA ALA A 279 -46.81 6.98 -40.07
C ALA A 279 -46.00 6.49 -38.86
N THR A 280 -46.66 5.81 -37.91
CA THR A 280 -46.00 5.23 -36.72
C THR A 280 -45.13 4.02 -37.10
N ALA A 281 -45.55 3.20 -38.06
CA ALA A 281 -44.75 2.09 -38.59
C ALA A 281 -43.48 2.58 -39.32
N GLY A 282 -43.60 3.63 -40.14
CA GLY A 282 -42.46 4.27 -40.81
C GLY A 282 -41.47 4.91 -39.83
N ALA A 283 -41.96 5.57 -38.77
CA ALA A 283 -41.12 6.12 -37.70
C ALA A 283 -40.38 5.02 -36.92
N LYS A 284 -41.06 3.91 -36.61
CA LYS A 284 -40.45 2.77 -35.92
C LYS A 284 -39.35 2.10 -36.76
N ALA A 285 -39.59 1.89 -38.06
CA ALA A 285 -38.58 1.32 -38.97
C ALA A 285 -37.37 2.23 -39.20
N ARG A 286 -37.55 3.56 -39.08
CA ARG A 286 -36.44 4.52 -39.11
C ARG A 286 -35.64 4.50 -37.81
N ALA A 287 -36.33 4.51 -36.66
CA ALA A 287 -35.69 4.40 -35.35
C ALA A 287 -34.89 3.08 -35.19
N THR A 288 -35.40 1.96 -35.71
CA THR A 288 -34.68 0.68 -35.71
C THR A 288 -33.40 0.75 -36.55
N ARG A 289 -33.42 1.33 -37.75
CA ARG A 289 -32.21 1.48 -38.59
C ARG A 289 -31.19 2.43 -37.99
N GLU A 290 -31.63 3.52 -37.37
CA GLU A 290 -30.75 4.46 -36.67
C GLU A 290 -30.11 3.81 -35.43
N ALA A 291 -30.85 2.98 -34.69
CA ALA A 291 -30.32 2.18 -33.60
C ALA A 291 -29.31 1.12 -34.07
N GLU A 292 -29.61 0.37 -35.14
CA GLU A 292 -28.70 -0.62 -35.72
C GLU A 292 -27.40 0.02 -36.24
N ALA A 293 -27.49 1.18 -36.90
CA ALA A 293 -26.33 1.92 -37.37
C ALA A 293 -25.46 2.43 -36.20
N THR A 294 -26.09 2.88 -35.11
CA THR A 294 -25.41 3.33 -33.89
C THR A 294 -24.68 2.17 -33.21
N VAL A 295 -25.33 1.01 -33.07
CA VAL A 295 -24.71 -0.20 -32.51
C VAL A 295 -23.52 -0.66 -33.36
N THR A 296 -23.66 -0.63 -34.68
CA THR A 296 -22.58 -0.99 -35.61
C THR A 296 -21.39 -0.03 -35.51
N ALA A 297 -21.65 1.28 -35.42
CA ALA A 297 -20.60 2.29 -35.23
C ALA A 297 -19.89 2.14 -33.88
N GLN A 298 -20.63 1.85 -32.81
CA GLN A 298 -20.05 1.58 -31.49
C GLN A 298 -19.22 0.30 -31.47
N ALA A 299 -19.66 -0.75 -32.17
CA ALA A 299 -18.89 -1.98 -32.31
C ALA A 299 -17.58 -1.74 -33.07
N ALA A 300 -17.62 -1.01 -34.18
CA ALA A 300 -16.42 -0.64 -34.94
C ALA A 300 -15.45 0.19 -34.10
N GLN A 301 -15.96 1.12 -33.29
CA GLN A 301 -15.13 1.93 -32.40
C GLN A 301 -14.49 1.11 -31.28
N ARG A 302 -15.21 0.16 -30.67
CA ARG A 302 -14.64 -0.78 -29.68
C ARG A 302 -13.52 -1.62 -30.27
N THR A 303 -13.70 -2.12 -31.50
CA THR A 303 -12.66 -2.88 -32.21
C THR A 303 -11.44 -2.00 -32.48
N ALA A 304 -11.61 -0.78 -32.97
CA ALA A 304 -10.51 0.15 -33.22
C ALA A 304 -9.75 0.52 -31.93
N THR A 305 -10.46 0.72 -30.81
CA THR A 305 -9.82 0.96 -29.51
C THR A 305 -9.02 -0.25 -29.04
N ALA A 306 -9.57 -1.46 -29.14
CA ALA A 306 -8.87 -2.69 -28.78
C ALA A 306 -7.62 -2.92 -29.64
N GLU A 307 -7.71 -2.66 -30.96
CA GLU A 307 -6.56 -2.75 -31.87
C GLU A 307 -5.48 -1.71 -31.53
N ALA A 308 -5.88 -0.48 -31.16
CA ALA A 308 -4.96 0.55 -30.71
C ALA A 308 -4.25 0.17 -29.40
N GLU A 309 -4.97 -0.36 -28.42
CA GLU A 309 -4.41 -0.86 -27.15
C GLU A 309 -3.41 -2.00 -27.38
N VAL A 310 -3.76 -2.96 -28.25
CA VAL A 310 -2.84 -4.04 -28.65
C VAL A 310 -1.61 -3.47 -29.35
N GLY A 311 -1.77 -2.44 -30.18
CA GLY A 311 -0.67 -1.73 -30.83
C GLY A 311 0.28 -1.09 -29.82
N VAL A 312 -0.23 -0.36 -28.83
CA VAL A 312 0.55 0.25 -27.75
C VAL A 312 1.30 -0.82 -26.95
N GLN A 313 0.63 -1.92 -26.59
CA GLN A 313 1.25 -3.00 -25.83
C GLN A 313 2.37 -3.69 -26.61
N ARG A 314 2.21 -3.90 -27.92
CA ARG A 314 3.27 -4.44 -28.79
C ARG A 314 4.47 -3.52 -28.84
N THR A 315 4.27 -2.22 -28.98
CA THR A 315 5.36 -1.23 -29.00
C THR A 315 6.11 -1.20 -27.67
N ALA A 316 5.40 -1.18 -26.53
CA ALA A 316 6.02 -1.23 -25.20
C ALA A 316 6.83 -2.52 -25.00
N THR A 317 6.29 -3.66 -25.45
CA THR A 317 7.00 -4.96 -25.39
C THR A 317 8.27 -4.94 -26.25
N ALA A 318 8.21 -4.37 -27.46
CA ALA A 318 9.37 -4.26 -28.34
C ALA A 318 10.46 -3.35 -27.76
N GLN A 319 10.07 -2.22 -27.14
CA GLN A 319 11.00 -1.33 -26.45
C GLN A 319 11.65 -2.01 -25.24
N ALA A 320 10.88 -2.80 -24.49
CA ALA A 320 11.40 -3.57 -23.38
C ALA A 320 12.45 -4.61 -23.84
N GLN A 321 12.15 -5.35 -24.91
CA GLN A 321 13.08 -6.31 -25.51
C GLN A 321 14.35 -5.63 -26.03
N ALA A 322 14.22 -4.47 -26.69
CA ALA A 322 15.37 -3.70 -27.16
C ALA A 322 16.26 -3.24 -25.99
N THR A 323 15.65 -2.73 -24.91
CA THR A 323 16.36 -2.31 -23.69
C THR A 323 17.11 -3.48 -23.06
N ALA A 324 16.45 -4.62 -22.89
CA ALA A 324 17.08 -5.83 -22.38
C ALA A 324 18.27 -6.25 -23.26
N GLN A 325 18.11 -6.26 -24.58
CA GLN A 325 19.19 -6.64 -25.49
C GLN A 325 20.40 -5.70 -25.41
N VAL A 326 20.17 -4.39 -25.22
CA VAL A 326 21.25 -3.42 -25.02
C VAL A 326 22.02 -3.72 -23.73
N LEU A 327 21.32 -4.01 -22.62
CA LEU A 327 21.94 -4.39 -21.35
C LEU A 327 22.76 -5.68 -21.50
N LEU A 328 22.18 -6.73 -22.09
CA LEU A 328 22.88 -8.00 -22.32
C LEU A 328 24.16 -7.80 -23.15
N ASN A 329 24.10 -7.00 -24.21
CA ASN A 329 25.24 -6.75 -25.07
C ASN A 329 26.33 -5.94 -24.36
N ALA A 330 25.95 -4.91 -23.59
CA ALA A 330 26.89 -4.08 -22.84
C ALA A 330 27.64 -4.88 -21.76
N GLN A 331 27.00 -5.91 -21.20
CA GLN A 331 27.51 -6.73 -20.11
C GLN A 331 28.16 -8.04 -20.59
N ALA A 332 28.16 -8.33 -21.89
CA ALA A 332 28.61 -9.60 -22.43
C ALA A 332 30.09 -9.94 -22.12
N ASN A 333 30.92 -8.90 -21.92
CA ASN A 333 32.35 -9.05 -21.65
C ASN A 333 32.72 -8.73 -20.19
N TRP A 334 31.74 -8.58 -19.30
CA TRP A 334 32.02 -8.37 -17.88
C TRP A 334 32.58 -9.65 -17.29
N GLN A 335 33.75 -9.56 -16.64
CA GLN A 335 34.47 -10.71 -16.08
C GLN A 335 34.85 -10.48 -14.61
N THR A 336 34.64 -9.28 -14.07
CA THR A 336 34.99 -8.95 -12.70
C THR A 336 33.97 -9.59 -11.75
N GLN A 337 34.34 -10.72 -11.14
CA GLN A 337 33.53 -11.35 -10.11
C GLN A 337 33.66 -10.55 -8.81
N LEU A 338 32.59 -9.82 -8.45
CA LEU A 338 32.53 -9.05 -7.20
C LEU A 338 32.33 -9.97 -6.01
N ILE A 339 31.52 -11.02 -6.18
CA ILE A 339 31.32 -12.11 -5.22
C ILE A 339 30.81 -13.35 -5.95
N SER A 340 31.14 -14.52 -5.41
CA SER A 340 30.41 -15.75 -5.67
C SER A 340 30.35 -16.60 -4.41
N ASP A 341 29.20 -17.24 -4.20
CA ASP A 341 28.95 -18.12 -3.09
C ASP A 341 28.17 -19.37 -3.55
N THR A 342 28.72 -20.53 -3.21
CA THR A 342 28.11 -21.85 -3.41
C THR A 342 27.64 -22.45 -2.08
N PHE A 343 27.75 -21.67 -1.00
CA PHE A 343 27.36 -21.99 0.38
C PHE A 343 27.93 -23.30 0.95
N ASN A 344 29.00 -23.83 0.33
CA ASN A 344 29.79 -24.95 0.87
C ASN A 344 30.55 -24.56 2.16
N SER A 345 30.69 -23.26 2.43
CA SER A 345 31.19 -22.68 3.68
C SER A 345 30.69 -21.25 3.81
N ASN A 346 30.69 -20.68 5.02
CA ASN A 346 30.32 -19.28 5.23
C ASN A 346 31.48 -18.29 5.00
N ALA A 347 32.23 -18.45 3.91
CA ALA A 347 33.45 -17.67 3.63
C ALA A 347 33.19 -16.19 3.35
N ASN A 348 32.03 -15.86 2.76
CA ASN A 348 31.65 -14.47 2.45
C ASN A 348 30.94 -13.75 3.61
N GLY A 349 30.86 -14.39 4.78
CA GLY A 349 30.33 -13.79 6.01
C GLY A 349 28.84 -13.48 5.93
N TRP A 350 28.03 -14.43 5.45
CA TRP A 350 26.58 -14.36 5.54
C TRP A 350 26.12 -14.42 6.99
N PRO A 351 25.21 -13.52 7.42
CA PRO A 351 24.59 -13.59 8.73
C PRO A 351 23.89 -14.94 8.98
N THR A 352 24.22 -15.60 10.09
CA THR A 352 23.57 -16.85 10.54
C THR A 352 22.90 -16.72 11.91
N GLN A 353 22.75 -15.47 12.36
CA GLN A 353 22.15 -15.18 13.66
C GLN A 353 20.63 -15.29 13.55
N ARG A 354 20.01 -15.97 14.52
CA ARG A 354 18.56 -16.00 14.66
C ARG A 354 18.03 -14.58 14.86
N PHE A 355 17.03 -14.22 14.07
CA PHE A 355 16.21 -13.04 14.27
C PHE A 355 14.84 -13.44 14.83
N ASP A 356 14.37 -12.68 15.81
CA ASP A 356 13.08 -12.87 16.48
C ASP A 356 12.65 -11.54 17.10
N ASP A 357 11.63 -10.91 16.51
CA ASP A 357 11.03 -9.67 17.02
C ASP A 357 9.61 -9.87 17.57
N GLY A 358 9.20 -11.14 17.75
CA GLY A 358 7.85 -11.53 18.16
C GLY A 358 6.81 -11.53 17.04
N SER A 359 7.11 -10.92 15.89
CA SER A 359 6.25 -10.87 14.71
C SER A 359 6.75 -11.79 13.58
N LEU A 360 8.06 -12.00 13.49
CA LEU A 360 8.72 -12.96 12.63
C LEU A 360 9.88 -13.64 13.35
N VAL A 361 10.00 -14.96 13.20
CA VAL A 361 11.25 -15.68 13.47
C VAL A 361 11.91 -16.04 12.15
N LEU A 362 13.15 -15.62 11.97
CA LEU A 362 14.01 -15.99 10.84
C LEU A 362 15.29 -16.63 11.35
N ILE A 363 15.58 -17.85 10.90
CA ILE A 363 16.79 -18.58 11.29
C ILE A 363 17.57 -18.88 10.00
N PRO A 364 18.56 -18.06 9.65
CA PRO A 364 19.41 -18.30 8.50
C PRO A 364 20.56 -19.25 8.86
N THR A 365 20.77 -20.31 8.06
CA THR A 365 21.83 -21.30 8.23
C THR A 365 22.58 -21.51 6.92
N VAL A 366 23.91 -21.66 7.00
CA VAL A 366 24.73 -22.16 5.88
C VAL A 366 25.03 -23.63 6.18
N GLU A 367 24.40 -24.54 5.46
CA GLU A 367 24.52 -25.99 5.66
C GLU A 367 24.28 -26.73 4.34
N ASP A 368 24.94 -27.87 4.16
CA ASP A 368 24.77 -28.76 2.99
C ASP A 368 24.90 -28.07 1.62
N GLY A 369 25.73 -27.03 1.51
CA GLY A 369 25.91 -26.27 0.26
C GLY A 369 24.76 -25.31 -0.03
N LEU A 370 23.93 -24.99 0.97
CA LEU A 370 22.77 -24.12 0.84
C LEU A 370 22.83 -23.00 1.87
N TYR A 371 22.25 -21.86 1.52
CA TYR A 371 21.83 -20.87 2.50
C TYR A 371 20.34 -20.99 2.71
N ARG A 372 19.98 -21.52 3.87
CA ARG A 372 18.64 -21.96 4.23
C ARG A 372 18.03 -21.00 5.24
N TRP A 373 16.82 -20.55 4.97
CA TRP A 373 16.06 -19.65 5.83
C TRP A 373 14.83 -20.40 6.36
N ASP A 374 14.84 -20.74 7.65
CA ASP A 374 13.62 -21.14 8.36
C ASP A 374 12.85 -19.89 8.76
N ILE A 375 11.62 -19.77 8.27
CA ILE A 375 10.74 -18.61 8.45
C ILE A 375 9.51 -19.05 9.21
N ARG A 376 9.20 -18.38 10.32
CA ARG A 376 7.99 -18.62 11.12
C ARG A 376 7.28 -17.29 11.36
N PRO A 377 6.28 -16.94 10.53
CA PRO A 377 5.50 -15.73 10.78
C PRO A 377 4.60 -15.93 11.98
N ALA A 378 4.50 -14.90 12.83
CA ALA A 378 3.59 -14.88 13.96
C ALA A 378 2.49 -13.84 13.77
N SER A 379 2.87 -12.63 13.35
CA SER A 379 1.93 -11.56 12.99
C SER A 379 2.63 -10.46 12.19
N GLY A 380 1.89 -9.74 11.35
CA GLY A 380 2.45 -8.59 10.60
C GLY A 380 3.23 -9.01 9.35
N GLY A 381 3.34 -8.08 8.39
CA GLY A 381 4.07 -8.30 7.15
C GLY A 381 5.51 -7.80 7.30
N HIS A 382 6.47 -8.53 6.74
CA HIS A 382 7.89 -8.31 6.99
C HIS A 382 8.67 -8.26 5.69
N TYR A 383 9.48 -7.20 5.56
CA TYR A 383 10.56 -7.16 4.58
C TYR A 383 11.87 -7.44 5.29
N TRP A 384 12.64 -8.37 4.75
CA TRP A 384 13.92 -8.72 5.33
C TRP A 384 14.98 -8.89 4.26
N ASN A 385 16.04 -8.11 4.34
CA ASN A 385 17.18 -8.20 3.44
C ASN A 385 18.42 -8.64 4.23
N ILE A 386 19.08 -9.69 3.75
CA ILE A 386 20.37 -10.13 4.27
C ILE A 386 21.43 -9.93 3.21
N LEU A 387 22.44 -9.15 3.57
CA LEU A 387 23.57 -8.83 2.71
C LEU A 387 24.81 -9.58 3.23
N PRO A 388 25.64 -10.17 2.36
CA PRO A 388 26.90 -10.77 2.77
C PRO A 388 27.88 -9.70 3.24
N GLY A 389 28.76 -10.05 4.19
CA GLY A 389 29.76 -9.12 4.72
C GLY A 389 30.77 -8.62 3.68
N ALA A 390 30.99 -9.38 2.60
CA ALA A 390 32.04 -9.15 1.62
C ALA A 390 31.61 -8.43 0.32
N VAL A 391 30.36 -8.00 0.16
CA VAL A 391 29.90 -7.36 -1.10
C VAL A 391 30.10 -5.85 -1.10
N PRO A 392 30.89 -5.29 -2.04
CA PRO A 392 30.97 -3.85 -2.22
C PRO A 392 29.65 -3.31 -2.78
N ALA A 393 29.39 -2.02 -2.55
CA ALA A 393 28.33 -1.33 -3.27
C ALA A 393 28.63 -1.34 -4.78
N ALA A 394 27.60 -1.54 -5.59
CA ALA A 394 27.72 -1.51 -7.04
C ALA A 394 26.54 -0.77 -7.68
N THR A 395 26.87 0.11 -8.62
CA THR A 395 25.89 0.70 -9.55
C THR A 395 25.56 -0.31 -10.64
N ASP A 396 26.59 -0.76 -11.34
CA ASP A 396 26.50 -1.60 -12.53
C ASP A 396 26.86 -3.04 -12.17
N PHE A 397 25.93 -3.96 -12.37
CA PHE A 397 26.13 -5.37 -11.99
C PHE A 397 25.23 -6.33 -12.78
N VAL A 398 25.62 -7.61 -12.75
CA VAL A 398 24.74 -8.75 -13.00
C VAL A 398 24.74 -9.61 -11.75
N ALA A 399 23.59 -9.71 -11.09
CA ALA A 399 23.42 -10.50 -9.88
C ALA A 399 22.51 -11.69 -10.15
N SER A 400 22.94 -12.89 -9.78
CA SER A 400 22.14 -14.10 -9.94
C SER A 400 22.07 -14.91 -8.66
N VAL A 401 20.97 -15.64 -8.47
CA VAL A 401 20.82 -16.65 -7.41
C VAL A 401 19.88 -17.76 -7.87
N ASP A 402 20.18 -18.99 -7.48
CA ASP A 402 19.26 -20.11 -7.57
C ASP A 402 18.42 -20.16 -6.28
N VAL A 403 17.10 -20.20 -6.40
CA VAL A 403 16.20 -20.14 -5.23
C VAL A 403 15.03 -21.11 -5.34
N ARG A 404 14.59 -21.66 -4.20
CA ARG A 404 13.35 -22.42 -4.08
C ARG A 404 12.65 -22.22 -2.73
N LEU A 405 11.34 -22.38 -2.74
CA LEU A 405 10.57 -22.71 -1.53
C LEU A 405 10.64 -24.22 -1.34
N ALA A 406 11.44 -24.67 -0.37
CA ALA A 406 11.69 -26.08 -0.12
C ALA A 406 10.50 -26.77 0.56
N SER A 407 9.83 -26.07 1.48
CA SER A 407 8.62 -26.55 2.13
C SER A 407 7.80 -25.41 2.74
N GLY A 408 6.52 -25.71 3.01
CA GLY A 408 5.64 -24.86 3.79
C GLY A 408 5.11 -23.63 3.05
N GLY A 409 4.80 -22.58 3.81
CA GLY A 409 4.28 -21.32 3.29
C GLY A 409 2.82 -21.37 2.83
N GLU A 410 2.06 -22.41 3.20
CA GLU A 410 0.63 -22.49 2.92
C GLU A 410 -0.15 -21.40 3.67
N GLY A 411 -1.24 -20.93 3.07
CA GLY A 411 -2.13 -19.93 3.70
C GLY A 411 -1.53 -18.53 3.82
N GLY A 412 -0.31 -18.31 3.33
CA GLY A 412 0.37 -17.01 3.35
C GLY A 412 0.97 -16.60 2.01
N VAL A 413 1.52 -15.39 1.97
CA VAL A 413 2.28 -14.86 0.82
C VAL A 413 3.74 -14.84 1.20
N TYR A 414 4.57 -15.58 0.46
CA TYR A 414 6.00 -15.64 0.66
C TYR A 414 6.66 -15.22 -0.63
N VAL A 415 7.43 -14.15 -0.58
CA VAL A 415 8.23 -13.70 -1.70
C VAL A 415 9.70 -13.79 -1.34
N TYR A 416 10.52 -14.30 -2.24
CA TYR A 416 11.93 -14.55 -1.97
C TYR A 416 12.77 -14.36 -3.23
N GLY A 417 13.96 -13.79 -3.07
CA GLY A 417 14.85 -13.54 -4.19
C GLY A 417 15.98 -12.58 -3.85
N LEU A 418 16.27 -11.67 -4.79
CA LEU A 418 17.39 -10.74 -4.76
C LEU A 418 16.97 -9.38 -4.20
N ALA A 419 17.74 -8.90 -3.23
CA ALA A 419 17.75 -7.49 -2.85
C ALA A 419 18.96 -6.84 -3.53
N PHE A 420 18.77 -5.68 -4.15
CA PHE A 420 19.81 -5.00 -4.92
C PHE A 420 19.82 -3.50 -4.65
N ARG A 421 20.98 -2.88 -4.83
CA ARG A 421 21.19 -1.46 -4.51
C ARG A 421 20.70 -1.11 -3.10
N ALA A 422 20.95 -2.02 -2.16
CA ALA A 422 20.53 -1.88 -0.78
C ALA A 422 21.49 -0.95 -0.01
N GLU A 423 20.97 0.19 0.41
CA GLU A 423 21.66 1.19 1.23
C GLU A 423 20.69 1.77 2.27
N GLY A 424 21.00 1.60 3.56
CA GLY A 424 20.12 2.05 4.63
C GLY A 424 18.73 1.40 4.56
N GLN A 425 17.71 2.19 4.24
CA GLN A 425 16.32 1.77 4.09
C GLN A 425 15.87 1.69 2.62
N ASP A 426 16.77 1.98 1.69
CA ASP A 426 16.49 2.10 0.27
C ASP A 426 17.03 0.86 -0.44
N TYR A 427 16.20 0.21 -1.26
CA TYR A 427 16.60 -0.98 -2.00
C TYR A 427 15.60 -1.32 -3.11
N GLY A 428 16.11 -1.99 -4.13
CA GLY A 428 15.29 -2.74 -5.08
C GLY A 428 15.15 -4.19 -4.63
N PHE A 429 14.00 -4.80 -4.93
CA PHE A 429 13.76 -6.23 -4.67
C PHE A 429 13.17 -6.91 -5.88
N PHE A 430 13.68 -8.10 -6.20
CA PHE A 430 13.15 -8.98 -7.24
C PHE A 430 13.05 -10.41 -6.73
N GLY A 431 11.83 -10.95 -6.68
CA GLY A 431 11.60 -12.28 -6.10
C GLY A 431 10.42 -13.03 -6.69
N LEU A 432 10.33 -14.31 -6.34
CA LEU A 432 9.21 -15.19 -6.68
C LEU A 432 8.26 -15.30 -5.51
N THR A 433 6.96 -15.30 -5.81
CA THR A 433 5.91 -15.61 -4.85
C THR A 433 5.66 -17.11 -4.80
N ASN A 434 5.31 -17.63 -3.63
CA ASN A 434 4.81 -19.01 -3.46
C ASN A 434 3.52 -19.31 -4.27
N THR A 435 2.85 -18.28 -4.79
CA THR A 435 1.65 -18.39 -5.65
C THR A 435 1.92 -18.43 -7.15
N GLY A 436 3.18 -18.39 -7.58
CA GLY A 436 3.56 -18.54 -9.00
C GLY A 436 3.64 -17.23 -9.79
N ASN A 437 3.70 -16.08 -9.12
CA ASN A 437 4.03 -14.78 -9.69
C ASN A 437 5.49 -14.39 -9.38
N PHE A 438 6.03 -13.40 -10.09
CA PHE A 438 7.21 -12.67 -9.68
C PHE A 438 6.87 -11.25 -9.25
N ARG A 439 7.70 -10.67 -8.39
CA ARG A 439 7.51 -9.33 -7.83
C ARG A 439 8.75 -8.49 -8.02
N VAL A 440 8.57 -7.23 -8.41
CA VAL A 440 9.61 -6.20 -8.44
C VAL A 440 9.16 -5.03 -7.59
N LEU A 441 10.01 -4.58 -6.66
CA LEU A 441 9.75 -3.48 -5.74
C LEU A 441 10.87 -2.45 -5.76
N GLY A 442 10.49 -1.19 -5.58
CA GLY A 442 11.40 -0.12 -5.16
C GLY A 442 10.97 0.41 -3.80
N VAL A 443 11.88 0.39 -2.83
CA VAL A 443 11.68 0.88 -1.47
C VAL A 443 12.57 2.08 -1.22
N TYR A 444 11.98 3.15 -0.67
CA TYR A 444 12.70 4.33 -0.20
C TYR A 444 12.21 4.73 1.18
N GLY A 445 13.09 5.06 2.12
CA GLY A 445 12.71 5.52 3.46
C GLY A 445 11.70 4.59 4.15
N SER A 446 11.85 3.27 3.96
CA SER A 446 10.97 2.20 4.47
C SER A 446 9.56 2.12 3.86
N ALA A 447 9.25 2.90 2.81
CA ALA A 447 7.98 2.82 2.08
C ALA A 447 8.18 2.21 0.69
N ILE A 448 7.20 1.42 0.24
CA ILE A 448 7.16 0.88 -1.11
C ILE A 448 6.61 1.96 -2.04
N TYR A 449 7.43 2.42 -2.99
CA TYR A 449 7.02 3.42 -3.97
C TYR A 449 6.58 2.80 -5.28
N GLN A 450 7.14 1.64 -5.60
CA GLN A 450 6.83 0.94 -6.83
C GLN A 450 6.65 -0.54 -6.54
N PHE A 451 5.58 -1.09 -7.10
CA PHE A 451 5.14 -2.44 -6.85
C PHE A 451 4.62 -3.05 -8.14
N TYR A 452 5.25 -4.14 -8.56
CA TYR A 452 4.86 -4.91 -9.73
C TYR A 452 4.71 -6.37 -9.32
N ASP A 453 3.60 -7.00 -9.71
CA ASP A 453 3.30 -8.40 -9.41
C ASP A 453 2.68 -9.06 -10.65
N PHE A 454 3.44 -9.95 -11.28
CA PHE A 454 3.12 -10.46 -12.61
C PHE A 454 3.29 -11.98 -12.70
N LYS A 455 2.48 -12.59 -13.56
CA LYS A 455 2.66 -14.00 -13.96
C LYS A 455 3.73 -14.10 -15.05
N SER A 456 4.50 -15.17 -15.04
CA SER A 456 5.43 -15.50 -16.13
C SER A 456 5.50 -16.99 -16.38
N LYS A 457 5.57 -17.37 -17.66
CA LYS A 457 5.83 -18.76 -18.09
C LYS A 457 7.27 -19.20 -17.83
N ALA A 458 8.16 -18.25 -17.57
CA ALA A 458 9.55 -18.53 -17.24
C ALA A 458 9.71 -19.19 -15.86
N ILE A 459 8.72 -19.04 -14.98
CA ILE A 459 8.73 -19.61 -13.62
C ILE A 459 8.40 -21.10 -13.69
N ASN A 460 9.30 -21.94 -13.18
CA ASN A 460 8.99 -23.35 -12.90
C ASN A 460 8.21 -23.44 -11.59
N GLN A 461 6.92 -23.69 -11.69
CA GLN A 461 5.99 -23.75 -10.55
C GLN A 461 5.84 -25.15 -9.96
N THR A 462 6.65 -26.13 -10.41
CA THR A 462 6.65 -27.46 -9.79
C THR A 462 7.05 -27.31 -8.31
N PRO A 463 6.31 -27.90 -7.34
CA PRO A 463 6.67 -27.78 -5.93
C PRO A 463 8.13 -28.18 -5.67
N GLY A 464 8.87 -27.32 -4.95
CA GLY A 464 10.30 -27.51 -4.68
C GLY A 464 11.24 -27.27 -5.87
N ALA A 465 10.73 -26.80 -7.02
CA ALA A 465 11.57 -26.47 -8.16
C ALA A 465 12.50 -25.30 -7.87
N VAL A 466 13.75 -25.48 -8.28
CA VAL A 466 14.76 -24.41 -8.30
C VAL A 466 14.48 -23.50 -9.50
N ASN A 467 14.53 -22.20 -9.25
CA ASN A 467 14.47 -21.17 -10.28
C ASN A 467 15.70 -20.26 -10.14
N ARG A 468 16.32 -19.91 -11.26
CA ARG A 468 17.40 -18.92 -11.29
C ARG A 468 16.84 -17.52 -11.52
N LEU A 469 17.08 -16.60 -10.60
CA LEU A 469 16.75 -15.19 -10.74
C LEU A 469 17.99 -14.41 -11.12
N THR A 470 17.87 -13.49 -12.08
CA THR A 470 18.95 -12.58 -12.48
C THR A 470 18.46 -11.14 -12.52
N VAL A 471 19.23 -10.22 -11.95
CA VAL A 471 19.08 -8.76 -12.10
C VAL A 471 20.28 -8.22 -12.86
N ARG A 472 20.03 -7.58 -13.99
CA ARG A 472 21.03 -6.83 -14.76
C ARG A 472 20.82 -5.34 -14.54
N ALA A 473 21.84 -4.62 -14.09
CA ALA A 473 21.81 -3.18 -13.89
C ALA A 473 22.90 -2.48 -14.73
N LEU A 474 22.51 -1.42 -15.44
CA LEU A 474 23.40 -0.50 -16.14
C LEU A 474 22.86 0.92 -16.01
N GLY A 475 23.51 1.74 -15.17
CA GLY A 475 22.98 3.02 -14.73
C GLY A 475 21.58 2.84 -14.17
N ASP A 476 20.61 3.61 -14.64
CA ASP A 476 19.24 3.58 -14.12
C ASP A 476 18.37 2.49 -14.77
N ASN A 477 18.95 1.65 -15.63
CA ASN A 477 18.21 0.63 -16.36
C ASN A 477 18.44 -0.76 -15.77
N PHE A 478 17.33 -1.48 -15.62
CA PHE A 478 17.30 -2.82 -15.09
C PHE A 478 16.60 -3.79 -16.04
N ALA A 479 17.12 -5.00 -16.15
CA ALA A 479 16.43 -6.13 -16.74
C ALA A 479 16.39 -7.29 -15.76
N PHE A 480 15.21 -7.89 -15.60
CA PHE A 480 14.94 -8.98 -14.68
C PHE A 480 14.72 -10.26 -15.47
N GLU A 481 15.42 -11.33 -15.09
CA GLU A 481 15.35 -12.61 -15.76
C GLU A 481 14.95 -13.71 -14.79
N ILE A 482 14.16 -14.66 -15.29
CA ILE A 482 13.83 -15.90 -14.59
C ILE A 482 14.21 -17.04 -15.52
N ASN A 483 15.04 -17.96 -15.04
CA ASN A 483 15.52 -19.12 -15.81
C ASN A 483 16.07 -18.72 -17.20
N GLY A 484 16.81 -17.60 -17.24
CA GLY A 484 17.44 -17.06 -18.46
C GLY A 484 16.50 -16.32 -19.42
N GLN A 485 15.22 -16.15 -19.09
CA GLN A 485 14.27 -15.37 -19.88
C GLN A 485 14.01 -14.00 -19.23
N THR A 486 14.21 -12.91 -19.97
CA THR A 486 13.83 -11.58 -19.50
C THR A 486 12.31 -11.49 -19.31
N VAL A 487 11.88 -11.18 -18.10
CA VAL A 487 10.46 -11.08 -17.73
C VAL A 487 10.00 -9.64 -17.51
N PHE A 488 10.91 -8.73 -17.22
CA PHE A 488 10.60 -7.33 -16.97
C PHE A 488 11.82 -6.44 -17.23
N VAL A 489 11.57 -5.20 -17.63
CA VAL A 489 12.59 -4.14 -17.64
C VAL A 489 12.07 -2.93 -16.89
N TRP A 490 12.97 -2.18 -16.31
CA TRP A 490 12.62 -1.11 -15.40
C TRP A 490 13.65 0.01 -15.50
N HIS A 491 13.18 1.25 -15.56
CA HIS A 491 14.04 2.43 -15.55
C HIS A 491 13.79 3.18 -14.25
N GLN A 492 14.80 3.31 -13.39
CA GLN A 492 14.71 3.90 -12.06
C GLN A 492 15.90 4.80 -11.75
N PRO A 493 15.74 6.12 -11.95
CA PRO A 493 16.80 7.08 -11.67
C PRO A 493 17.00 7.32 -10.17
N ASP A 494 16.01 7.01 -9.35
CA ASP A 494 16.04 7.33 -7.92
C ASP A 494 16.81 6.27 -7.11
N LEU A 495 17.10 5.09 -7.69
CA LEU A 495 17.72 3.97 -6.96
C LEU A 495 19.23 4.09 -7.08
N ASN A 496 19.90 4.60 -6.04
CA ASN A 496 21.36 4.83 -6.02
C ASN A 496 22.17 3.52 -6.01
N ASP A 497 23.51 3.61 -6.07
CA ASP A 497 24.35 2.43 -5.89
C ASP A 497 24.21 1.86 -4.47
N GLY A 498 24.46 0.57 -4.33
CA GLY A 498 24.30 -0.08 -3.03
C GLY A 498 24.69 -1.54 -3.10
N ARG A 499 24.55 -2.24 -1.97
CA ARG A 499 24.95 -3.63 -1.88
C ARG A 499 23.88 -4.56 -2.45
N ILE A 500 24.31 -5.75 -2.83
CA ILE A 500 23.45 -6.81 -3.36
C ILE A 500 23.47 -7.99 -2.39
N GLY A 501 22.31 -8.61 -2.20
CA GLY A 501 22.15 -9.80 -1.39
C GLY A 501 20.80 -10.44 -1.61
N LEU A 502 20.25 -11.03 -0.55
CA LEU A 502 19.03 -11.82 -0.60
C LEU A 502 17.94 -11.12 0.19
N GLY A 503 16.70 -11.25 -0.26
CA GLY A 503 15.56 -10.65 0.40
C GLY A 503 14.38 -11.60 0.48
N ALA A 504 13.51 -11.32 1.45
CA ALA A 504 12.19 -11.89 1.53
C ALA A 504 11.13 -10.84 1.90
N ASP A 505 9.92 -11.02 1.37
CA ASP A 505 8.70 -10.29 1.71
C ASP A 505 7.68 -11.32 2.18
N ILE A 506 7.43 -11.35 3.48
CA ILE A 506 6.56 -12.32 4.15
C ILE A 506 5.26 -11.63 4.54
N GLY A 507 4.15 -12.19 4.10
CA GLY A 507 2.80 -11.73 4.44
C GLY A 507 2.46 -11.90 5.91
N ARG A 508 1.29 -11.37 6.31
CA ARG A 508 0.87 -11.26 7.71
C ARG A 508 0.58 -12.58 8.42
N GLU A 509 0.24 -13.61 7.65
CA GLU A 509 -0.18 -14.92 8.12
C GLU A 509 0.38 -15.97 7.15
N GLY A 510 0.59 -17.19 7.64
CA GLY A 510 1.05 -18.32 6.84
C GLY A 510 1.65 -19.42 7.71
N ALA A 511 1.76 -20.62 7.16
CA ALA A 511 2.49 -21.72 7.79
C ALA A 511 4.00 -21.46 7.77
N ASP A 512 4.75 -22.06 8.69
CA ASP A 512 6.22 -22.05 8.65
C ASP A 512 6.72 -22.43 7.25
N ALA A 513 7.80 -21.79 6.81
CA ALA A 513 8.34 -21.96 5.46
C ALA A 513 9.86 -22.13 5.51
N VAL A 514 10.37 -22.88 4.54
CA VAL A 514 11.81 -23.07 4.33
C VAL A 514 12.16 -22.57 2.94
N ILE A 515 13.02 -21.57 2.89
CA ILE A 515 13.51 -20.99 1.64
C ILE A 515 14.99 -21.32 1.52
N GLU A 516 15.40 -21.78 0.35
CA GLU A 516 16.79 -22.20 0.11
C GLU A 516 17.35 -21.44 -1.08
N PHE A 517 18.55 -20.92 -0.88
CA PHE A 517 19.33 -20.19 -1.86
C PHE A 517 20.63 -20.95 -2.14
N ASP A 518 21.04 -20.93 -3.41
CA ASP A 518 22.31 -21.48 -3.87
C ASP A 518 22.89 -20.64 -5.02
N ASN A 519 24.18 -20.82 -5.32
CA ASN A 519 24.89 -20.23 -6.47
C ASN A 519 24.69 -18.72 -6.59
N PHE A 520 24.81 -17.99 -5.48
CA PHE A 520 24.73 -16.54 -5.47
C PHE A 520 25.99 -15.95 -6.12
N GLU A 521 25.83 -15.06 -7.09
CA GLU A 521 26.95 -14.43 -7.77
C GLU A 521 26.63 -12.99 -8.13
N VAL A 522 27.65 -12.13 -8.11
CA VAL A 522 27.56 -10.78 -8.64
C VAL A 522 28.80 -10.50 -9.48
N THR A 523 28.58 -10.09 -10.73
CA THR A 523 29.64 -9.65 -11.64
C THR A 523 29.47 -8.16 -11.96
N GLY A 524 30.59 -7.47 -12.11
CA GLY A 524 30.66 -6.06 -12.50
C GLY A 524 31.52 -5.86 -13.76
N PRO A 525 31.60 -4.61 -14.27
CA PRO A 525 32.34 -4.24 -15.47
C PRO A 525 33.84 -4.59 -15.45
#